data_AF-A0A345D719-F1
#
_entry.id   AF-A0A345D719-F1
#
_cell.length_a   1.000
_cell.length_b   1.000
_cell.length_c   1.000
_cell.angle_alpha   90.00
_cell.angle_beta   90.00
_cell.angle_gamma   90.00
#
_symmetry.space_group_name_H-M   'P 1'
#
loop_
_entity.id
_entity.type
_entity.pdbx_description
1 polymer ?
#
loop_
_entity_poly.entity_id
_entity_poly.type
_entity_poly.pdbx_seq_one_letter_code
_entity_poly.pdbx_strand_id
1 'polypeptide(L)'
;MRSLMFLLVLALFCSLQMTSSAPRAVNVAEKCCMKFSKVKIPVRQVKSYSWTRSDCPRQAIVFHMISGKEICVDPETTWASGHVAKVDQRTTSATAKTQSPTV
;
A
#
# COMPACT_ATOMS: atom_id res chain seq x y z
N MET A 1 11.85 -2.29 47.63
CA MET A 1 11.87 -3.52 46.81
C MET A 1 10.63 -3.66 45.92
N ARG A 2 9.40 -3.49 46.42
CA ARG A 2 8.15 -3.55 45.61
C ARG A 2 8.02 -2.46 44.52
N SER A 3 8.39 -1.22 44.83
CA SER A 3 8.28 -0.09 43.87
C SER A 3 9.25 -0.21 42.69
N LEU A 4 10.46 -0.75 42.95
CA LEU A 4 11.48 -0.98 41.92
C LEU A 4 11.03 -2.03 40.90
N MET A 5 10.31 -3.06 41.39
CA MET A 5 9.74 -4.14 40.57
C MET A 5 8.63 -3.63 39.65
N PHE A 6 7.77 -2.72 40.14
CA PHE A 6 6.72 -2.08 39.34
C PHE A 6 7.29 -1.20 38.22
N LEU A 7 8.34 -0.41 38.50
CA LEU A 7 9.00 0.41 37.50
C LEU A 7 9.66 -0.43 36.41
N LEU A 8 10.27 -1.56 36.78
CA LEU A 8 10.89 -2.50 35.82
C LEU A 8 9.84 -3.12 34.89
N VAL A 9 8.68 -3.51 35.43
CA VAL A 9 7.57 -4.09 34.64
C VAL A 9 6.96 -3.06 33.69
N LEU A 10 6.76 -1.82 34.12
CA LEU A 10 6.25 -0.76 33.24
C LEU A 10 7.20 -0.46 32.08
N ALA A 11 8.51 -0.41 32.34
CA ALA A 11 9.52 -0.17 31.31
C ALA A 11 9.57 -1.28 30.25
N LEU A 12 9.44 -2.54 30.67
CA LEU A 12 9.32 -3.70 29.77
C LEU A 12 8.04 -3.61 28.92
N PHE A 13 6.92 -3.24 29.52
CA PHE A 13 5.65 -3.12 28.81
C PHE A 13 5.67 -1.99 27.77
N CYS A 14 6.23 -0.82 28.11
CA CYS A 14 6.41 0.28 27.16
C CYS A 14 7.31 -0.10 25.97
N SER A 15 8.35 -0.90 26.21
CA SER A 15 9.25 -1.40 25.16
C SER A 15 8.54 -2.35 24.18
N LEU A 16 7.64 -3.20 24.69
CA LEU A 16 6.81 -4.08 23.85
C LEU A 16 5.77 -3.31 23.03
N GLN A 17 5.16 -2.27 23.60
CA GLN A 17 4.15 -1.46 22.90
C GLN A 17 4.78 -0.61 21.78
N MET A 18 6.03 -0.18 21.94
CA MET A 18 6.78 0.57 20.91
C MET A 18 7.08 -0.28 19.65
N THR A 19 7.09 -1.62 19.78
CA THR A 19 7.26 -2.55 18.65
C THR A 19 5.98 -2.72 17.82
N SER A 20 4.81 -2.33 18.35
CA SER A 20 3.51 -2.52 17.65
C SER A 20 3.09 -1.31 16.79
N SER A 21 4.00 -0.38 16.52
CA SER A 21 3.77 0.72 15.57
C SER A 21 4.79 0.72 14.44
N ALA A 22 5.04 -0.45 13.85
CA ALA A 22 5.56 -0.46 12.49
C ALA A 22 4.44 0.06 11.58
N PRO A 23 4.61 1.18 10.83
CA PRO A 23 3.81 1.38 9.64
C PRO A 23 4.20 0.21 8.75
N ARG A 24 3.38 -0.84 8.74
CA ARG A 24 3.58 -1.96 7.83
C ARG A 24 3.38 -1.37 6.45
N ALA A 25 4.48 -0.90 5.84
CA ALA A 25 4.67 -0.93 4.41
C ALA A 25 4.57 -2.42 4.09
N VAL A 26 3.33 -2.86 3.92
CA VAL A 26 3.01 -4.21 3.50
C VAL A 26 3.65 -4.27 2.13
N ASN A 27 4.73 -5.04 1.97
CA ASN A 27 5.21 -5.44 0.66
C ASN A 27 4.05 -6.22 0.02
N VAL A 28 3.10 -5.53 -0.62
CA VAL A 28 1.82 -6.13 -1.09
C VAL A 28 2.05 -6.89 -2.40
N ALA A 29 3.13 -6.62 -3.11
CA ALA A 29 3.46 -7.35 -4.35
C ALA A 29 3.54 -8.88 -4.16
N GLU A 30 3.81 -9.38 -2.94
CA GLU A 30 3.87 -10.82 -2.65
C GLU A 30 2.79 -11.33 -1.68
N LYS A 31 1.90 -10.46 -1.17
CA LYS A 31 0.92 -10.82 -0.14
C LYS A 31 -0.49 -10.40 -0.53
N CYS A 32 -1.42 -11.34 -0.45
CA CYS A 32 -2.84 -11.08 -0.66
C CYS A 32 -3.36 -9.95 0.24
N CYS A 33 -4.27 -9.14 -0.29
CA CYS A 33 -4.91 -8.07 0.44
C CYS A 33 -5.95 -8.61 1.43
N MET A 34 -5.71 -8.42 2.72
CA MET A 34 -6.68 -8.78 3.78
C MET A 34 -7.59 -7.62 4.18
N LYS A 35 -7.17 -6.38 3.86
CA LYS A 35 -7.88 -5.15 4.20
C LYS A 35 -7.89 -4.23 3.00
N PHE A 36 -9.02 -3.57 2.80
CA PHE A 36 -9.26 -2.66 1.68
C PHE A 36 -9.48 -1.24 2.20
N SER A 37 -8.95 -0.25 1.49
CA SER A 37 -9.21 1.14 1.79
C SER A 37 -10.68 1.47 1.50
N LYS A 38 -11.38 1.97 2.52
CA LYS A 38 -12.74 2.52 2.37
C LYS A 38 -12.71 4.00 1.95
N VAL A 39 -11.56 4.65 2.05
CA VAL A 39 -11.38 6.07 1.75
C VAL A 39 -10.95 6.24 0.31
N LYS A 40 -11.56 7.19 -0.39
CA LYS A 40 -11.20 7.56 -1.75
C LYS A 40 -9.81 8.21 -1.76
N ILE A 41 -8.89 7.59 -2.48
CA ILE A 41 -7.51 8.06 -2.60
C ILE A 41 -7.46 9.16 -3.67
N PRO A 42 -6.70 10.25 -3.51
CA PRO A 42 -6.47 11.19 -4.60
C PRO A 42 -5.58 10.60 -5.70
N VAL A 43 -6.06 10.54 -6.95
CA VAL A 43 -5.32 9.97 -8.10
C VAL A 43 -3.97 10.65 -8.39
N ARG A 44 -3.78 11.90 -7.93
CA ARG A 44 -2.50 12.63 -8.05
C ARG A 44 -1.41 12.02 -7.19
N GLN A 45 -1.78 11.31 -6.12
CA GLN A 45 -0.84 10.67 -5.19
C GLN A 45 -0.52 9.21 -5.57
N VAL A 46 -1.22 8.66 -6.57
CA VAL A 46 -0.96 7.32 -7.10
C VAL A 46 0.16 7.43 -8.15
N LYS A 47 1.25 6.70 -7.90
CA LYS A 47 2.42 6.60 -8.79
C LYS A 47 2.21 5.52 -9.85
N SER A 48 1.81 4.33 -9.41
CA SER A 48 1.52 3.17 -10.26
C SER A 48 0.51 2.26 -9.57
N TYR A 49 0.08 1.20 -10.25
CA TYR A 49 -0.77 0.16 -9.66
C TYR A 49 -0.29 -1.22 -10.08
N SER A 50 -0.68 -2.24 -9.32
CA SER A 50 -0.51 -3.64 -9.66
C SER A 50 -1.72 -4.45 -9.19
N TRP A 51 -1.94 -5.62 -9.77
CA TRP A 51 -2.95 -6.56 -9.29
C TRP A 51 -2.34 -7.53 -8.28
N THR A 52 -3.14 -7.97 -7.31
CA THR A 52 -2.76 -9.13 -6.50
C THR A 52 -2.71 -10.39 -7.36
N ARG A 53 -1.98 -11.39 -6.89
CA ARG A 53 -1.94 -12.72 -7.51
C ARG A 53 -3.33 -13.34 -7.59
N SER A 54 -3.53 -14.23 -8.57
CA SER A 54 -4.79 -14.94 -8.82
C SER A 54 -5.12 -16.03 -7.80
N ASP A 55 -4.13 -16.47 -7.02
CA ASP A 55 -4.31 -17.42 -5.91
C ASP A 55 -4.87 -16.77 -4.64
N CYS A 56 -5.04 -15.44 -4.64
CA CYS A 56 -5.67 -14.75 -3.54
C CYS A 56 -7.18 -15.00 -3.49
N PRO A 57 -7.76 -15.21 -2.30
CA PRO A 57 -9.20 -15.46 -2.15
C PRO A 57 -10.06 -14.27 -2.59
N ARG A 58 -9.46 -13.06 -2.61
CA ARG A 58 -10.08 -11.87 -3.17
C ARG A 58 -9.06 -11.12 -4.00
N GLN A 59 -9.43 -10.83 -5.24
CA GLN A 59 -8.61 -10.04 -6.15
C GLN A 59 -8.68 -8.56 -5.76
N ALA A 60 -7.53 -7.89 -5.76
CA ALA A 60 -7.41 -6.50 -5.34
C ALA A 60 -6.49 -5.71 -6.27
N ILE A 61 -6.75 -4.40 -6.34
CA ILE A 61 -5.86 -3.43 -6.97
C ILE A 61 -4.97 -2.85 -5.88
N VAL A 62 -3.66 -2.93 -6.07
CA VAL A 62 -2.67 -2.35 -5.17
C VAL A 62 -2.19 -1.04 -5.78
N PHE A 63 -2.53 0.09 -5.14
CA PHE A 63 -1.99 1.38 -5.53
C PHE A 63 -0.65 1.64 -4.84
N HIS A 64 0.37 1.88 -5.66
CA HIS A 64 1.68 2.34 -5.23
C HIS A 64 1.63 3.85 -5.15
N MET A 65 1.69 4.39 -3.95
CA MET A 65 1.62 5.83 -3.72
C MET A 65 2.99 6.48 -3.94
N ILE A 66 3.00 7.76 -4.29
CA ILE A 66 4.24 8.55 -4.42
C ILE A 66 5.02 8.58 -3.10
N SER A 67 4.32 8.52 -1.96
CA SER A 67 4.91 8.41 -0.62
C SER A 67 5.59 7.07 -0.33
N GLY A 68 5.58 6.12 -1.26
CA GLY A 68 6.11 4.77 -1.09
C GLY A 68 5.17 3.82 -0.32
N LYS A 69 3.97 4.28 0.03
CA LYS A 69 2.95 3.43 0.67
C LYS A 69 2.18 2.61 -0.37
N GLU A 70 1.87 1.37 -0.04
CA GLU A 70 1.00 0.51 -0.85
C GLU A 70 -0.40 0.47 -0.23
N ILE A 71 -1.44 0.64 -1.04
CA ILE A 71 -2.84 0.63 -0.59
C ILE A 71 -3.65 -0.35 -1.42
N CYS A 72 -4.21 -1.36 -0.73
CA CYS A 72 -5.17 -2.29 -1.30
C CYS A 72 -6.53 -1.61 -1.50
N VAL A 73 -7.07 -1.72 -2.71
CA VAL A 73 -8.36 -1.18 -3.12
C VAL A 73 -9.18 -2.29 -3.76
N ASP A 74 -10.46 -2.29 -3.42
CA ASP A 74 -11.42 -3.27 -3.92
C ASP A 74 -11.76 -2.92 -5.38
N PRO A 75 -11.62 -3.83 -6.35
CA PRO A 75 -11.93 -3.56 -7.75
C PRO A 75 -13.39 -3.16 -7.97
N GLU A 76 -14.31 -3.53 -7.08
CA GLU A 76 -15.72 -3.18 -7.16
C GLU A 76 -16.01 -1.73 -6.77
N THR A 77 -15.01 -1.00 -6.24
CA THR A 77 -15.22 0.42 -5.94
C THR A 77 -15.30 1.27 -7.20
N THR A 78 -16.37 2.07 -7.29
CA THR A 78 -16.70 2.90 -8.47
C THR A 78 -15.59 3.86 -8.91
N TRP A 79 -14.71 4.28 -7.99
CA TRP A 79 -13.61 5.19 -8.30
C TRP A 79 -12.31 4.48 -8.68
N ALA A 80 -12.12 3.20 -8.34
CA ALA A 80 -10.86 2.50 -8.56
C ALA A 80 -10.53 2.35 -10.05
N SER A 81 -11.52 1.97 -10.86
CA SER A 81 -11.43 1.91 -12.32
C SER A 81 -10.98 3.24 -12.94
N GLY A 82 -11.59 4.35 -12.51
CA GLY A 82 -11.24 5.69 -13.00
C GLY A 82 -9.81 6.12 -12.64
N HIS A 83 -9.27 5.61 -11.52
CA HIS A 83 -7.88 5.86 -11.13
C HIS A 83 -6.90 5.04 -11.95
N VAL A 84 -7.21 3.76 -12.19
CA VAL A 84 -6.43 2.89 -13.08
C VAL A 84 -6.31 3.53 -14.47
N ALA A 85 -7.44 3.92 -15.07
CA ALA A 85 -7.45 4.56 -16.39
C ALA A 85 -6.59 5.85 -16.44
N LYS A 86 -6.65 6.67 -15.39
CA LYS A 86 -5.83 7.88 -15.30
C LYS A 86 -4.34 7.59 -15.11
N VAL A 87 -4.00 6.51 -14.41
CA VAL A 87 -2.61 6.08 -14.24
C VAL A 87 -2.09 5.49 -15.57
N ASP A 88 -2.89 4.67 -16.26
CA ASP A 88 -2.54 4.14 -17.59
C ASP A 88 -2.33 5.24 -18.63
N GLN A 89 -3.14 6.30 -18.61
CA GLN A 89 -2.93 7.47 -19.46
C GLN A 89 -1.58 8.14 -19.21
N ARG A 90 -1.13 8.23 -17.95
CA ARG A 90 0.21 8.78 -17.63
C ARG A 90 1.31 7.86 -18.12
N THR A 91 1.15 6.54 -17.94
CA THR A 91 2.13 5.54 -18.37
C THR A 91 2.26 5.50 -19.89
N THR A 92 1.15 5.45 -20.62
CA THR A 92 1.14 5.50 -22.11
C THR A 92 1.78 6.79 -22.65
N SER A 93 1.53 7.93 -21.99
CA SER A 93 2.20 9.20 -22.33
C SER A 93 3.70 9.18 -22.06
N ALA A 94 4.15 8.49 -21.00
CA ALA A 94 5.56 8.33 -20.66
C ALA A 94 6.26 7.32 -21.60
N THR A 95 5.58 6.25 -22.00
CA THR A 95 6.06 5.26 -22.99
C THR A 95 6.15 5.89 -24.38
N ALA A 96 5.20 6.73 -24.78
CA ALA A 96 5.26 7.50 -26.03
C ALA A 96 6.41 8.53 -26.05
N LYS A 97 6.91 8.96 -24.88
CA LYS A 97 8.09 9.83 -24.76
C LYS A 97 9.41 9.06 -24.58
N THR A 98 9.38 7.73 -24.42
CA THR A 98 10.57 6.90 -24.12
C THR A 98 10.82 5.80 -25.17
N GLN A 99 10.13 5.82 -26.31
CA GLN A 99 10.51 5.04 -27.49
C GLN A 99 11.24 5.94 -28.49
N SER A 100 12.51 6.23 -28.19
CA SER A 100 13.49 6.30 -29.26
C SER A 100 13.70 4.86 -29.74
N PRO A 101 13.57 4.55 -31.03
CA PRO A 101 13.95 3.25 -31.54
C PRO A 101 15.48 3.19 -31.46
N THR A 102 15.99 2.28 -30.64
CA THR A 102 17.37 1.85 -30.78
C THR A 102 17.34 0.58 -31.61
N VAL A 103 17.88 0.73 -32.82
CA VAL A 103 18.08 -0.19 -33.95
C VAL A 103 16.91 -0.27 -34.94
#